data_AF-A0A3D3KNK2-F1
#
_entry.id   AF-A0A3D3KNK2-F1
#
_cell.length_a   1.000
_cell.length_b   1.000
_cell.length_c   1.000
_cell.angle_alpha   90.00
_cell.angle_beta   90.00
_cell.angle_gamma   90.00
#
_symmetry.space_group_name_H-M   'P 1'
#
loop_
_entity.id
_entity.type
_entity.pdbx_description
1 polymer ?
#
loop_
_entity_poly.entity_id
_entity_poly.type
_entity_poly.pdbx_seq_one_letter_code
_entity_poly.pdbx_strand_id
1 'polypeptide(L)'
;MNSVEIKDVRWTAKILTDRGPNAQEKTYGADFVGVLHIDIHEFKVAKGFLAQAKLLEPSAKIPHGEMQRMKNQCEQMLKLSPASFLFLYSTQGVTVVPAIAIVSSNANPYELYRRGVSRFFEEHFESFIGDRRVSCTDIKTIDHLRAEYTARNALLLKAEMEGAAYQASLFR
;
A
#
# COMPACT_ATOMS: atom_id res chain seq x y z
N MET A 1 -14.41 -9.98 -6.41
CA MET A 1 -13.60 -8.95 -7.11
C MET A 1 -14.55 -7.80 -7.28
N ASN A 2 -14.22 -6.66 -6.69
CA ASN A 2 -15.15 -5.52 -6.67
C ASN A 2 -14.70 -4.55 -7.76
N SER A 3 -15.61 -4.13 -8.62
CA SER A 3 -15.33 -3.16 -9.68
C SER A 3 -16.36 -2.04 -9.69
N VAL A 4 -15.91 -0.85 -10.07
CA VAL A 4 -16.75 0.34 -10.23
C VAL A 4 -16.30 1.04 -11.50
N GLU A 5 -17.25 1.59 -12.24
CA GLU A 5 -17.00 2.37 -13.44
C GLU A 5 -17.18 3.86 -13.15
N ILE A 6 -16.18 4.65 -13.52
CA ILE A 6 -16.18 6.10 -13.35
C ILE A 6 -15.56 6.70 -14.60
N LYS A 7 -16.31 7.51 -15.36
CA LYS A 7 -15.83 8.21 -16.57
C LYS A 7 -15.09 7.28 -17.54
N ASP A 8 -15.73 6.18 -17.93
CA ASP A 8 -15.20 5.15 -18.86
C ASP A 8 -13.93 4.41 -18.39
N VAL A 9 -13.54 4.62 -17.13
CA VAL A 9 -12.47 3.86 -16.47
C VAL A 9 -13.08 2.83 -15.54
N ARG A 10 -12.74 1.57 -15.80
CA ARG A 10 -13.05 0.45 -14.93
C ARG A 10 -12.00 0.38 -13.83
N TRP A 11 -12.43 0.66 -12.61
CA TRP A 11 -11.66 0.44 -11.40
C TRP A 11 -11.93 -0.96 -10.86
N THR A 12 -10.87 -1.65 -10.48
CA THR A 12 -10.92 -3.00 -9.91
C THR A 12 -10.09 -3.06 -8.66
N ALA A 13 -10.67 -3.58 -7.57
CA ALA A 13 -9.97 -3.88 -6.33
C ALA A 13 -9.89 -5.39 -6.09
N LYS A 14 -8.69 -5.89 -5.78
CA LYS A 14 -8.47 -7.28 -5.35
C LYS A 14 -7.62 -7.30 -4.09
N ILE A 15 -8.10 -8.04 -3.09
CA ILE A 15 -7.35 -8.35 -1.87
C ILE A 15 -6.89 -9.80 -1.97
N LEU A 16 -5.61 -10.06 -1.77
CA LEU A 16 -5.05 -11.40 -1.63
C LEU A 16 -4.57 -11.57 -0.20
N THR A 17 -4.96 -12.70 0.40
CA THR A 17 -4.65 -13.09 1.78
C THR A 17 -3.95 -14.44 1.74
N ASP A 18 -2.95 -14.67 2.59
CA ASP A 18 -2.38 -16.01 2.75
C ASP A 18 -3.43 -17.04 3.21
N ARG A 19 -3.41 -18.27 2.67
CA ARG A 19 -4.35 -19.36 3.00
C ARG A 19 -3.69 -20.75 3.10
N GLY A 20 -2.36 -20.84 3.16
CA GLY A 20 -1.64 -22.13 3.12
C GLY A 20 -1.17 -22.68 4.48
N PRO A 21 -1.17 -24.02 4.71
CA PRO A 21 -0.67 -24.65 5.94
C PRO A 21 0.87 -24.63 6.10
N ASN A 22 1.60 -24.23 5.05
CA ASN A 22 3.05 -23.96 5.08
C ASN A 22 3.36 -22.46 4.94
N ALA A 23 2.45 -21.59 5.39
CA ALA A 23 2.70 -20.16 5.51
C ALA A 23 3.89 -19.98 6.46
N GLN A 24 5.11 -19.94 5.89
CA GLN A 24 6.37 -19.91 6.63
C GLN A 24 6.38 -18.70 7.55
N GLU A 25 5.98 -18.94 8.80
CA GLU A 25 6.31 -18.09 9.92
C GLU A 25 7.83 -17.82 9.89
N LYS A 26 8.18 -16.52 9.91
CA LYS A 26 9.47 -15.91 10.29
C LYS A 26 10.22 -15.13 9.21
N THR A 27 9.60 -14.20 8.48
CA THR A 27 10.33 -13.01 7.95
C THR A 27 9.42 -11.80 7.58
N TYR A 28 8.43 -11.43 8.39
CA TYR A 28 7.45 -10.40 7.97
C TYR A 28 7.82 -8.98 8.43
N GLY A 29 8.14 -8.11 7.47
CA GLY A 29 8.34 -6.66 7.68
C GLY A 29 7.10 -5.80 7.42
N ALA A 30 6.19 -6.24 6.53
CA ALA A 30 4.95 -5.55 6.18
C ALA A 30 3.72 -6.46 6.37
N ASP A 31 2.62 -5.91 6.86
CA ASP A 31 1.33 -6.61 6.93
C ASP A 31 0.61 -6.62 5.57
N PHE A 32 0.80 -5.57 4.75
CA PHE A 32 0.31 -5.60 3.38
C PHE A 32 1.13 -4.74 2.41
N VAL A 33 1.07 -5.10 1.13
CA VAL A 33 1.55 -4.29 0.01
C VAL A 33 0.34 -3.70 -0.74
N GLY A 34 0.36 -2.39 -0.99
CA GLY A 34 -0.63 -1.73 -1.83
C GLY A 34 -0.04 -1.42 -3.20
N VAL A 35 -0.72 -1.81 -4.27
CA VAL A 35 -0.27 -1.58 -5.65
C VAL A 35 -1.36 -0.84 -6.42
N LEU A 36 -0.95 0.24 -7.09
CA LEU A 36 -1.74 0.95 -8.08
C LEU A 36 -1.18 0.65 -9.47
N HIS A 37 -2.07 0.15 -10.34
CA HIS A 37 -1.81 -0.02 -11.75
C HIS A 37 -2.86 0.71 -12.57
N ILE A 38 -2.46 1.77 -13.25
CA ILE A 38 -3.30 2.54 -14.17
C ILE A 38 -2.74 2.32 -15.57
N ASP A 39 -3.56 1.76 -16.45
CA ASP A 39 -3.29 1.66 -17.88
C ASP A 39 -4.48 2.24 -18.66
N ILE A 40 -4.43 3.55 -18.89
CA ILE A 40 -5.38 4.31 -19.70
C ILE A 40 -4.59 5.07 -20.76
N HIS A 41 -5.26 5.52 -21.83
CA HIS A 41 -4.63 6.01 -23.07
C HIS A 41 -3.23 6.63 -22.94
N GLU A 42 -3.13 7.92 -22.59
CA GLU A 42 -1.86 8.67 -22.46
C GLU A 42 -1.25 8.60 -21.05
N PHE A 43 -1.78 7.76 -20.16
CA PHE A 43 -1.37 7.74 -18.76
C PHE A 43 -1.21 6.31 -18.24
N LYS A 44 0.06 5.91 -18.10
CA LYS A 44 0.44 4.60 -17.56
C LYS A 44 1.27 4.77 -16.29
N VAL A 45 0.78 4.25 -15.18
CA VAL A 45 1.48 4.28 -13.89
C VAL A 45 1.34 2.93 -13.20
N ALA A 46 2.48 2.35 -12.82
CA ALA A 46 2.57 1.18 -11.95
C ALA A 46 3.48 1.52 -10.78
N LYS A 47 2.93 1.48 -9.56
CA LYS A 47 3.65 1.83 -8.32
C LYS A 47 2.94 1.22 -7.12
N GLY A 48 3.62 1.22 -5.98
CA GLY A 48 3.04 0.67 -4.76
C GLY A 48 3.73 1.17 -3.52
N PHE A 49 3.30 0.64 -2.38
CA PHE A 49 3.84 0.97 -1.08
C PHE A 49 3.78 -0.25 -0.16
N LEU A 50 4.63 -0.26 0.87
CA LEU A 50 4.61 -1.22 1.94
C LEU A 50 3.92 -0.64 3.16
N ALA A 51 3.12 -1.45 3.85
CA ALA A 51 2.42 -1.03 5.04
C ALA A 51 2.51 -2.06 6.15
N GLN A 52 2.85 -1.59 7.34
CA GLN A 52 2.67 -2.31 8.60
C GLN A 52 1.39 -1.79 9.27
N ALA A 53 0.55 -2.67 9.80
CA ALA A 53 -0.65 -2.31 10.53
C ALA A 53 -0.42 -2.45 12.04
N LYS A 54 -0.97 -1.53 12.82
CA LYS A 54 -0.91 -1.59 14.29
C LYS A 54 -2.13 -0.97 14.94
N LEU A 55 -2.75 -1.71 15.87
CA LEU A 55 -3.73 -1.14 16.79
C LEU A 55 -2.97 -0.37 17.87
N LEU A 56 -3.22 0.92 17.99
CA LEU A 56 -2.60 1.80 18.97
C LEU A 56 -3.54 2.97 19.24
N GLU A 57 -3.91 3.19 20.49
CA GLU A 57 -4.69 4.37 20.86
C GLU A 57 -3.78 5.61 21.01
N PRO A 58 -4.24 6.81 20.63
CA PRO A 58 -3.42 8.03 20.68
C PRO A 58 -2.78 8.31 22.04
N SER A 59 -3.49 8.04 23.14
CA SER A 59 -3.03 8.25 24.51
C SER A 59 -2.38 7.02 25.13
N ALA A 60 -2.20 5.93 24.38
CA ALA A 60 -1.62 4.71 24.91
C ALA A 60 -0.14 4.90 25.25
N LYS A 61 0.28 4.41 26.41
CA LYS A 61 1.71 4.24 26.72
C LYS A 61 2.22 3.05 25.93
N ILE A 62 3.23 3.27 25.10
CA ILE A 62 3.87 2.22 24.32
C ILE A 62 5.06 1.68 25.13
N PRO A 63 5.06 0.40 25.51
CA PRO A 63 6.23 -0.21 26.14
C PRO A 63 7.46 -0.09 25.24
N HIS A 64 8.63 0.16 25.83
CA HIS A 64 9.87 0.33 25.08
C HIS A 64 10.16 -0.83 24.10
N GLY A 65 9.94 -2.08 24.53
CA GLY A 65 10.13 -3.25 23.68
C GLY A 65 9.19 -3.29 22.47
N GLU A 66 7.96 -2.77 22.62
CA GLU A 66 7.00 -2.68 21.53
C GLU A 66 7.37 -1.56 20.55
N MET A 67 7.83 -0.42 21.05
CA MET A 67 8.37 0.67 20.22
C MET A 67 9.56 0.17 19.40
N GLN A 68 10.52 -0.50 20.02
CA GLN A 68 11.69 -1.03 19.32
C GLN A 68 11.30 -2.06 18.25
N ARG A 69 10.35 -2.94 18.55
CA ARG A 69 9.82 -3.90 17.57
C ARG A 69 9.20 -3.18 16.36
N MET A 70 8.39 -2.16 16.61
CA MET A 70 7.74 -1.36 15.56
C MET A 70 8.78 -0.67 14.67
N LYS A 71 9.83 -0.10 15.26
CA LYS A 71 10.97 0.47 14.52
C LYS A 71 11.66 -0.57 13.65
N ASN A 72 12.00 -1.74 14.20
CA ASN A 72 12.67 -2.80 13.45
C ASN A 72 11.83 -3.25 12.24
N GLN A 73 10.49 -3.32 12.36
CA GLN A 73 9.60 -3.62 11.23
C GLN A 73 9.63 -2.49 10.18
N CYS A 74 9.57 -1.24 10.61
CA CYS A 74 9.69 -0.08 9.72
C CYS A 74 11.03 -0.05 8.98
N GLU A 75 12.14 -0.36 9.66
CA GLU A 75 13.47 -0.49 9.04
C GLU A 75 13.52 -1.61 8.00
N GLN A 76 12.88 -2.76 8.27
CA GLN A 76 12.79 -3.85 7.30
C GLN A 76 12.04 -3.44 6.04
N MET A 77 10.91 -2.73 6.17
CA MET A 77 10.18 -2.20 5.00
C MET A 77 11.03 -1.17 4.24
N LEU A 78 11.70 -0.26 4.95
CA LEU A 78 12.52 0.80 4.34
C LEU A 78 13.72 0.27 3.55
N LYS A 79 14.26 -0.91 3.91
CA LYS A 79 15.29 -1.59 3.10
C LYS A 79 14.79 -2.01 1.73
N LEU A 80 13.48 -2.27 1.60
CA LEU A 80 12.84 -2.67 0.35
C LEU A 80 12.34 -1.46 -0.44
N SER A 81 11.69 -0.50 0.24
CA SER A 81 11.16 0.71 -0.41
C SER A 81 11.07 1.92 0.53
N PRO A 82 11.43 3.13 0.07
CA PRO A 82 11.15 4.37 0.82
C PRO A 82 9.65 4.66 0.91
N ALA A 83 8.82 4.09 0.03
CA ALA A 83 7.36 4.17 0.11
C ALA A 83 6.83 3.14 1.14
N SER A 84 7.28 3.29 2.39
CA SER A 84 6.94 2.42 3.51
C SER A 84 6.23 3.21 4.60
N PHE A 85 5.15 2.65 5.14
CA PHE A 85 4.25 3.36 6.03
C PHE A 85 3.75 2.50 7.18
N LEU A 86 3.42 3.14 8.29
CA LEU A 86 2.74 2.54 9.43
C LEU A 86 1.29 3.01 9.45
N PHE A 87 0.36 2.07 9.36
CA PHE A 87 -1.07 2.29 9.47
C PHE A 87 -1.49 2.04 10.91
N LEU A 88 -1.85 3.11 11.61
CA LEU A 88 -2.33 3.09 12.97
C LEU A 88 -3.85 3.05 12.97
N TYR A 89 -4.39 2.05 13.64
CA TYR A 89 -5.82 1.89 13.87
C TYR A 89 -6.10 2.25 15.32
N SER A 90 -7.17 3.01 15.55
CA SER A 90 -7.68 3.33 16.87
C SER A 90 -9.20 3.48 16.83
N THR A 91 -9.79 3.68 18.00
CA THR A 91 -11.20 4.12 18.12
C THR A 91 -11.53 5.40 17.33
N GLN A 92 -10.54 6.23 17.02
CA GLN A 92 -10.70 7.50 16.29
C GLN A 92 -10.55 7.33 14.76
N GLY A 93 -10.27 6.11 14.28
CA GLY A 93 -10.10 5.80 12.87
C GLY A 93 -8.67 5.40 12.50
N VAL A 94 -8.33 5.56 11.21
CA VAL A 94 -7.06 5.11 10.63
C VAL A 94 -6.18 6.30 10.26
N THR A 95 -4.96 6.30 10.77
CA THR A 95 -3.94 7.30 10.48
C THR A 95 -2.70 6.64 9.90
N VAL A 96 -2.07 7.29 8.93
CA VAL A 96 -0.88 6.78 8.24
C VAL A 96 0.32 7.66 8.56
N VAL A 97 1.41 7.02 9.01
CA VAL A 97 2.68 7.66 9.36
C VAL A 97 3.79 7.12 8.46
N PRO A 98 4.66 7.95 7.88
CA PRO A 98 5.82 7.47 7.14
C PRO A 98 6.73 6.63 8.03
N ALA A 99 7.16 5.46 7.55
CA ALA A 99 8.05 4.57 8.31
C ALA A 99 9.37 5.27 8.68
N ILE A 100 9.87 6.16 7.82
CA ILE A 100 11.07 6.95 8.11
C ILE A 100 10.91 7.84 9.36
N ALA A 101 9.71 8.39 9.60
CA ALA A 101 9.47 9.19 10.80
C ALA A 101 9.48 8.31 12.07
N ILE A 102 8.96 7.08 11.97
CA ILE A 102 8.94 6.11 13.07
C ILE A 102 10.36 5.71 13.47
N VAL A 103 11.23 5.39 12.51
CA VAL A 103 12.61 4.98 12.83
C VAL A 103 13.42 6.14 13.42
N SER A 104 13.18 7.36 12.94
CA SER A 104 13.93 8.56 13.33
C SER A 104 13.50 9.19 14.66
N SER A 105 12.44 8.72 15.32
CA SER A 105 11.94 9.33 16.57
C SER A 105 11.55 8.28 17.61
N ASN A 106 11.64 8.61 18.90
CA ASN A 106 11.10 7.79 20.00
C ASN A 106 9.73 8.29 20.49
N ALA A 107 9.22 9.38 19.89
CA ALA A 107 7.92 9.94 20.22
C ALA A 107 6.78 8.94 19.94
N ASN A 108 5.62 9.19 20.53
CA ASN A 108 4.43 8.45 20.14
C ASN A 108 4.18 8.66 18.64
N PRO A 109 3.89 7.62 17.83
CA PRO A 109 3.62 7.77 16.41
C PRO A 109 2.53 8.80 16.07
N TYR A 110 1.58 9.02 16.99
CA TYR A 110 0.56 10.05 16.84
C TYR A 110 1.07 11.49 17.00
N GLU A 111 2.25 11.71 17.57
CA GLU A 111 2.89 13.03 17.70
C GLU A 111 3.73 13.38 16.47
N LEU A 112 3.93 12.43 15.56
CA LEU A 112 4.68 12.63 14.32
C LEU A 112 3.79 13.18 13.21
N TYR A 113 4.43 13.66 12.13
CA TYR A 113 3.70 14.00 10.91
C TYR A 113 2.93 12.77 10.41
N ARG A 114 1.64 12.97 10.19
CA ARG A 114 0.68 11.89 9.92
C ARG A 114 -0.40 12.39 8.98
N ARG A 115 -1.03 11.47 8.24
CA ARG A 115 -2.13 11.76 7.31
C ARG A 115 -3.32 10.86 7.62
N GLY A 116 -4.53 11.36 7.36
CA GLY A 116 -5.71 10.50 7.33
C GLY A 116 -5.64 9.51 6.17
N VAL A 117 -6.28 8.34 6.32
CA VAL A 117 -6.26 7.29 5.29
C VAL A 117 -6.79 7.77 3.93
N SER A 118 -7.83 8.61 3.90
CA SER A 118 -8.37 9.16 2.65
C SER A 118 -7.35 10.03 1.92
N ARG A 119 -6.67 10.92 2.65
CA ARG A 119 -5.61 11.78 2.09
C ARG A 119 -4.43 10.97 1.58
N PHE A 120 -4.06 9.91 2.31
CA PHE A 120 -3.00 9.00 1.86
C PHE A 120 -3.33 8.36 0.51
N PHE A 121 -4.54 7.83 0.33
CA PHE A 121 -4.95 7.22 -0.94
C PHE A 121 -5.10 8.24 -2.06
N GLU A 122 -5.60 9.45 -1.78
CA GLU A 122 -5.63 10.56 -2.72
C GLU A 122 -4.21 10.85 -3.26
N GLU A 123 -3.24 11.06 -2.37
CA GLU A 123 -1.84 11.31 -2.74
C GLU A 123 -1.20 10.10 -3.45
N HIS A 124 -1.61 8.88 -3.09
CA HIS A 124 -1.19 7.68 -3.79
C HIS A 124 -1.74 7.65 -5.22
N PHE A 125 -3.00 7.99 -5.44
CA PHE A 125 -3.59 8.06 -6.78
C PHE A 125 -2.98 9.19 -7.61
N GLU A 126 -2.74 10.35 -7.01
CA GLU A 126 -2.09 11.51 -7.63
C GLU A 126 -0.60 11.31 -7.94
N SER A 127 0.01 10.19 -7.50
CA SER A 127 1.44 9.89 -7.69
C SER A 127 2.42 10.69 -6.85
N PHE A 128 1.96 11.32 -5.78
CA PHE A 128 2.83 11.84 -4.73
C PHE A 128 3.37 10.73 -3.81
N ILE A 129 2.59 9.66 -3.62
CA ILE A 129 3.00 8.49 -2.85
C ILE A 129 3.12 7.26 -3.76
N GLY A 130 4.26 6.57 -3.68
CA GLY A 130 4.47 5.25 -4.25
C GLY A 130 5.88 5.06 -4.78
N ASP A 131 6.27 3.81 -4.92
CA ASP A 131 7.55 3.39 -5.50
C ASP A 131 7.27 2.49 -6.71
N ARG A 132 7.88 2.82 -7.85
CA ARG A 132 7.75 2.06 -9.10
C ARG A 132 8.39 0.67 -9.00
N ARG A 133 9.33 0.47 -8.07
CA ARG A 133 9.94 -0.84 -7.80
C ARG A 133 8.94 -1.79 -7.15
N VAL A 134 8.00 -1.24 -6.38
CA VAL A 134 6.88 -1.98 -5.77
C VAL A 134 5.71 -1.97 -6.75
N SER A 135 5.82 -2.64 -7.88
CA SER A 135 4.76 -2.63 -8.90
C SER A 135 4.52 -4.00 -9.53
N CYS A 136 3.26 -4.27 -9.88
CA CYS A 136 2.88 -5.41 -10.72
C CYS A 136 1.88 -4.94 -11.76
N THR A 137 1.97 -5.52 -12.95
CA THR A 137 1.07 -5.25 -14.07
C THR A 137 -0.11 -6.21 -14.11
N ASP A 138 -0.04 -7.37 -13.45
CA ASP A 138 -1.07 -8.41 -13.52
C ASP A 138 -1.39 -9.03 -12.15
N ILE A 139 -2.61 -9.54 -12.05
CA ILE A 139 -3.17 -10.28 -10.92
C ILE A 139 -2.41 -11.59 -10.69
N LYS A 140 -1.80 -12.19 -11.71
CA LYS A 140 -0.94 -13.38 -11.54
C LYS A 140 0.42 -13.02 -10.91
N THR A 141 0.89 -11.79 -11.08
CA THR A 141 2.18 -11.32 -10.56
C THR A 141 2.09 -10.71 -9.16
N ILE A 142 0.89 -10.43 -8.64
CA ILE A 142 0.76 -9.91 -7.28
C ILE A 142 1.06 -10.95 -6.19
N ASP A 143 0.85 -12.24 -6.44
CA ASP A 143 1.29 -13.31 -5.53
C ASP A 143 2.83 -13.36 -5.47
N HIS A 144 3.51 -13.10 -6.58
CA HIS A 144 4.96 -12.94 -6.62
C HIS A 144 5.41 -11.71 -5.85
N LEU A 145 4.75 -10.55 -6.00
CA LEU A 145 5.05 -9.37 -5.17
C LEU A 145 4.84 -9.63 -3.68
N ARG A 146 3.76 -10.31 -3.32
CA ARG A 146 3.50 -10.68 -1.93
C ARG A 146 4.64 -11.53 -1.36
N ALA A 147 5.13 -12.49 -2.13
CA ALA A 147 6.28 -13.32 -1.76
C ALA A 147 7.59 -12.52 -1.71
N GLU A 148 7.86 -11.72 -2.75
CA GLU A 148 9.07 -10.90 -2.91
C GLU A 148 9.23 -9.88 -1.77
N TYR A 149 8.15 -9.14 -1.47
CA TYR A 149 8.12 -8.15 -0.40
C TYR A 149 7.74 -8.75 0.96
N THR A 150 7.59 -10.08 1.01
CA THR A 150 7.29 -10.82 2.23
C THR A 150 6.10 -10.22 3.00
N ALA A 151 5.06 -9.82 2.28
CA ALA A 151 3.86 -9.20 2.83
C ALA A 151 2.79 -10.26 3.13
N ARG A 152 2.01 -10.07 4.20
CA ARG A 152 0.93 -11.02 4.54
C ARG A 152 -0.26 -10.92 3.59
N ASN A 153 -0.60 -9.70 3.21
CA ASN A 153 -1.70 -9.42 2.28
C ASN A 153 -1.24 -8.52 1.13
N ALA A 154 -1.98 -8.52 0.04
CA ALA A 154 -1.77 -7.60 -1.07
C ALA A 154 -3.09 -6.94 -1.48
N LEU A 155 -3.07 -5.63 -1.72
CA LEU A 155 -4.17 -4.86 -2.28
C LEU A 155 -3.77 -4.38 -3.67
N LEU A 156 -4.45 -4.89 -4.70
CA LEU A 156 -4.35 -4.38 -6.07
C LEU A 156 -5.49 -3.40 -6.32
N LEU A 157 -5.14 -2.20 -6.79
CA LEU A 157 -6.05 -1.23 -7.37
C LEU A 157 -5.67 -1.07 -8.84
N LYS A 158 -6.57 -1.49 -9.73
CA LYS A 158 -6.34 -1.46 -11.18
C LYS A 158 -7.35 -0.53 -11.85
N ALA A 159 -6.87 0.31 -12.76
CA ALA A 159 -7.70 1.18 -13.59
C ALA A 159 -7.37 0.92 -15.06
N GLU A 160 -8.39 0.54 -15.84
CA GLU A 160 -8.28 0.27 -17.27
C GLU A 160 -9.43 0.96 -17.99
N MET A 161 -9.21 1.41 -19.23
CA MET A 161 -10.33 1.81 -20.07
C MET A 161 -11.04 0.55 -20.57
N GLU A 162 -12.38 0.53 -20.49
CA GLU A 162 -13.11 -0.49 -21.20
C GLU A 162 -13.10 -0.17 -22.70
N GLY A 163 -12.85 -1.20 -23.53
CA GLY A 163 -12.73 -1.04 -24.97
C GLY A 163 -14.02 -0.54 -25.60
N ALA A 164 -14.15 0.78 -25.76
CA ALA A 164 -14.79 1.30 -26.94
C ALA A 164 -13.83 1.07 -28.11
N ALA A 165 -14.32 0.41 -29.15
CA ALA A 165 -13.78 0.54 -30.48
C ALA A 165 -13.68 2.04 -30.81
N TYR A 166 -12.54 2.67 -30.53
CA TYR A 166 -12.23 3.98 -31.09
C TYR A 166 -11.83 3.71 -32.53
N GLN A 167 -12.86 3.57 -33.38
CA GLN A 167 -12.68 3.41 -34.80
C GLN A 167 -11.79 4.54 -35.30
N ALA A 168 -10.74 4.15 -36.00
CA ALA A 168 -10.01 4.97 -36.94
C ALA A 168 -10.97 5.85 -37.74
N SER A 169 -11.12 7.12 -37.34
CA SER A 169 -11.97 8.09 -38.04
C SER A 169 -11.56 9.55 -37.81
N LEU A 170 -10.31 9.81 -37.43
CA LEU A 170 -9.80 11.20 -37.35
C LEU A 170 -8.51 11.46 -38.14
N PHE A 171 -8.15 10.58 -39.08
CA PHE A 171 -7.22 10.92 -40.15
C PHE A 171 -7.80 10.47 -41.50
N ARG A 172 -8.74 11.26 -42.02
CA ARG A 172 -9.00 11.45 -43.44
C ARG A 172 -8.98 12.93 -43.73
#